data_AF-A0A3C0FYC9-F1
#
_entry.id   AF-A0A3C0FYC9-F1
#
_cell.length_a   1.000
_cell.length_b   1.000
_cell.length_c   1.000
_cell.angle_alpha   90.00
_cell.angle_beta   90.00
_cell.angle_gamma   90.00
#
_symmetry.space_group_name_H-M   'P 1'
#
loop_
_entity.id
_entity.type
_entity.pdbx_description
1 polymer ?
#
loop_
_entity_poly.entity_id
_entity_poly.type
_entity_poly.pdbx_seq_one_letter_code
_entity_poly.pdbx_strand_id
1 'polypeptide(L)'
;EFNLWPWIRNMVKYGDFFLKLDITEKFGVTNVSPISSYELFREEGYDPADPEGVRFVHESLVGTNMSSSGQQKTFYENYEIAHFRLLSDTNFLPYGKSMIESARKTWKQLTLMEDAMMIHRIMRAPERRIFKIDIGNIPPSEVENHMNQVVNKMKKVPFVDNQTGQYNLKFNMENMLEDYYLPIRGGQSGTEIDTLSGMEFNGIDDIEY
;
A
#
# COMPACT_ATOMS: atom_id res chain seq x y z
N GLU A 1 -22.48 -0.96 31.67
CA GLU A 1 -21.42 0.06 31.84
C GLU A 1 -20.24 -0.04 30.84
N PHE A 2 -20.33 -0.77 29.71
CA PHE A 2 -19.11 -1.12 28.94
C PHE A 2 -19.08 -0.76 27.44
N ASN A 3 -20.18 -0.26 26.85
CA ASN A 3 -20.26 -0.04 25.38
C ASN A 3 -20.06 1.42 24.92
N LEU A 4 -20.00 2.38 25.85
CA LEU A 4 -19.88 3.80 25.51
C LEU A 4 -18.54 4.12 24.84
N TRP A 5 -17.42 3.57 25.35
CA TRP A 5 -16.10 3.82 24.77
C TRP A 5 -15.98 3.31 23.32
N PRO A 6 -16.39 2.06 22.98
CA PRO A 6 -16.44 1.62 21.59
C PRO A 6 -17.31 2.49 20.69
N TRP A 7 -18.46 2.98 21.19
CA TRP A 7 -19.37 3.82 20.42
C TRP A 7 -18.77 5.19 20.11
N ILE A 8 -18.17 5.85 21.12
CA ILE A 8 -17.48 7.13 20.93
C ILE A 8 -16.30 6.97 19.98
N ARG A 9 -15.50 5.90 20.12
CA ARG A 9 -14.40 5.60 19.20
C ARG A 9 -14.90 5.45 17.76
N ASN A 10 -15.98 4.70 17.55
CA ASN A 10 -16.55 4.50 16.22
C ASN A 10 -17.07 5.81 15.64
N MET A 11 -17.75 6.63 16.45
CA MET A 11 -18.20 7.97 16.04
C MET A 11 -17.02 8.85 15.60
N VAL A 12 -15.93 8.90 16.38
CA VAL A 12 -14.74 9.70 16.03
C VAL A 12 -14.03 9.17 14.78
N LYS A 13 -13.97 7.84 14.64
CA LYS A 13 -13.28 7.17 13.53
C LYS A 13 -14.05 7.29 12.22
N TYR A 14 -15.37 7.12 12.22
CA TYR A 14 -16.18 7.10 11.00
C TYR A 14 -16.83 8.44 10.69
N GLY A 15 -17.01 9.32 11.68
CA GLY A 15 -17.72 10.60 11.53
C GLY A 15 -19.21 10.49 11.80
N ASP A 16 -19.78 9.30 11.60
CA ASP A 16 -21.18 8.97 11.83
C ASP A 16 -21.34 7.74 12.72
N PHE A 17 -22.42 7.73 13.48
CA PHE A 17 -22.81 6.60 14.30
C PHE A 17 -24.34 6.46 14.33
N PHE A 18 -24.83 5.25 14.07
CA PHE A 18 -26.26 4.95 14.01
C PHE A 18 -26.65 4.00 15.14
N LEU A 19 -27.72 4.37 15.84
CA LEU A 19 -28.32 3.56 16.88
C LEU A 19 -29.77 3.28 16.52
N LYS A 20 -30.13 2.01 16.40
CA LYS A 20 -31.52 1.58 16.34
C LYS A 20 -32.14 1.65 17.72
N LEU A 21 -33.25 2.34 17.85
CA LEU A 21 -34.04 2.46 19.06
C LEU A 21 -35.18 1.43 18.99
N ASP A 22 -35.15 0.44 19.88
CA ASP A 22 -36.27 -0.48 20.03
C ASP A 22 -37.34 0.22 20.89
N ILE A 23 -38.42 0.68 20.24
CA ILE A 23 -39.50 1.42 20.90
C ILE A 23 -40.64 0.44 21.19
N THR A 24 -41.06 0.38 22.46
CA THR A 24 -42.24 -0.39 22.88
C THR A 24 -43.36 0.57 23.26
N GLU A 25 -44.55 0.35 22.71
CA GLU A 25 -45.73 1.16 23.03
C GLU A 25 -45.95 1.22 24.55
N LYS A 26 -46.16 2.43 25.08
CA LYS A 26 -46.33 2.79 26.51
C LYS A 26 -45.07 2.83 27.38
N PHE A 27 -44.00 2.13 27.02
CA PHE A 27 -42.76 2.07 27.83
C PHE A 27 -41.61 2.91 27.26
N GLY A 28 -41.74 3.41 26.02
CA GLY A 28 -40.72 4.24 25.38
C GLY A 28 -39.59 3.41 24.79
N VAL A 29 -38.35 3.93 24.82
CA VAL A 29 -37.16 3.24 24.32
C VAL A 29 -36.72 2.18 25.33
N THR A 30 -36.83 0.90 24.96
CA THR A 30 -36.50 -0.22 25.84
C THR A 30 -35.08 -0.72 25.66
N ASN A 31 -34.56 -0.67 24.44
CA ASN A 31 -33.21 -1.09 24.10
C ASN A 31 -32.64 -0.28 22.94
N VAL A 32 -31.31 -0.33 22.81
CA VAL A 32 -30.58 0.33 21.74
C VAL A 32 -29.57 -0.63 21.14
N SER A 33 -29.63 -0.82 19.82
CA SER A 33 -28.69 -1.65 19.06
C SER A 33 -27.85 -0.79 18.12
N PRO A 34 -26.50 -0.86 18.18
CA PRO A 34 -25.67 -0.17 17.21
C PRO A 34 -25.77 -0.83 15.84
N ILE A 35 -25.90 -0.01 14.79
CA ILE A 35 -25.82 -0.45 13.40
C ILE A 35 -24.53 0.11 12.78
N SER A 36 -23.92 -0.67 11.89
CA SER A 36 -22.74 -0.24 11.15
C SER A 36 -23.08 0.92 10.20
N SER A 37 -22.24 1.95 10.16
CA SER A 37 -22.38 3.07 9.22
C SER A 37 -22.24 2.67 7.75
N TYR A 38 -21.74 1.46 7.47
CA TYR A 38 -21.64 0.93 6.10
C TYR A 38 -22.92 0.28 5.59
N GLU A 39 -23.81 -0.13 6.50
CA GLU A 39 -25.02 -0.89 6.16
C GLU A 39 -26.26 0.00 6.12
N LEU A 40 -26.16 1.24 6.61
CA LEU A 40 -27.30 2.14 6.73
C LEU A 40 -27.14 3.33 5.81
N PHE A 41 -28.17 3.58 5.00
CA PHE A 41 -28.24 4.71 4.09
C PHE A 41 -29.45 5.57 4.43
N ARG A 42 -29.26 6.88 4.53
CA ARG A 42 -30.35 7.85 4.60
C ARG A 42 -30.84 8.17 3.19
N GLU A 43 -32.13 7.94 2.95
CA GLU A 43 -32.83 8.38 1.75
C GLU A 43 -33.77 9.54 2.13
N GLU A 44 -33.62 10.66 1.42
CA GLU A 44 -34.49 11.84 1.54
C GLU A 44 -35.40 11.91 0.30
N GLY A 45 -36.64 12.36 0.46
CA GLY A 45 -37.56 12.59 -0.65
C GLY A 45 -38.07 11.31 -1.34
N TYR A 46 -38.33 10.25 -0.56
CA TYR A 46 -38.85 8.98 -1.09
C TYR A 46 -40.28 9.10 -1.65
N ASP A 47 -41.12 9.93 -1.04
CA ASP A 47 -42.51 10.12 -1.46
C ASP A 47 -42.66 11.45 -2.23
N PRO A 48 -43.15 11.45 -3.48
CA PRO A 48 -43.51 12.66 -4.21
C PRO A 48 -44.54 13.56 -3.49
N ALA A 49 -45.31 13.01 -2.55
CA ALA A 49 -46.30 13.73 -1.76
C ALA A 49 -45.73 14.41 -0.50
N ASP A 50 -44.60 13.92 0.02
CA ASP A 50 -43.89 14.53 1.16
C ASP A 50 -42.39 14.63 0.87
N PRO A 51 -41.94 15.74 0.25
CA PRO A 51 -40.54 15.95 -0.10
C PRO A 51 -39.57 15.97 1.09
N GLU A 52 -40.06 16.21 2.30
CA GLU A 52 -39.25 16.28 3.53
C GLU A 52 -39.15 14.92 4.25
N GLY A 53 -39.82 13.88 3.73
CA GLY A 53 -39.79 12.54 4.31
C GLY A 53 -38.38 11.93 4.28
N VAL A 54 -37.86 11.60 5.47
CA VAL A 54 -36.56 10.93 5.66
C VAL A 54 -36.80 9.50 6.11
N ARG A 55 -36.20 8.55 5.39
CA ARG A 55 -36.17 7.14 5.79
C ARG A 55 -34.75 6.60 5.78
N PHE A 56 -34.51 5.55 6.54
CA PHE A 56 -33.24 4.86 6.55
C PHE A 56 -33.39 3.46 5.97
N VAL A 57 -32.51 3.11 5.04
CA VAL A 57 -32.44 1.78 4.43
C VAL A 57 -31.28 1.04 5.09
N HIS A 58 -31.59 -0.06 5.75
CA HIS A 58 -30.59 -1.00 6.26
C HIS A 58 -30.44 -2.16 5.29
N GLU A 59 -29.26 -2.22 4.68
CA GLU A 59 -28.82 -3.31 3.84
C GLU A 59 -27.81 -4.16 4.62
N SER A 60 -28.26 -5.32 5.09
CA SER A 60 -27.37 -6.27 5.80
C SER A 60 -26.31 -6.79 4.83
N LEU A 61 -25.04 -6.46 5.09
CA LEU A 61 -23.89 -6.96 4.33
C LEU A 61 -23.39 -8.32 4.87
N VAL A 62 -24.01 -8.83 5.93
CA VAL A 62 -23.69 -10.12 6.54
C VAL A 62 -24.18 -11.26 5.62
N GLY A 63 -23.29 -11.78 4.78
CA GLY A 63 -23.51 -13.07 4.10
C GLY A 63 -23.33 -13.15 2.59
N THR A 64 -22.59 -12.24 1.94
CA THR A 64 -22.46 -12.19 0.46
C THR A 64 -21.77 -13.39 -0.21
N ASN A 65 -21.51 -14.51 0.50
CA ASN A 65 -20.96 -15.73 -0.08
C ASN A 65 -21.90 -16.96 -0.03
N MET A 66 -23.13 -16.83 0.46
CA MET A 66 -24.12 -17.90 0.34
C MET A 66 -25.52 -17.32 0.11
N SER A 67 -26.21 -17.88 -0.88
CA SER A 67 -27.62 -17.66 -1.25
C SER A 67 -27.98 -16.33 -1.93
N SER A 68 -28.31 -16.46 -3.21
CA SER A 68 -29.10 -15.58 -4.07
C SER A 68 -30.58 -15.45 -3.61
N SER A 69 -30.80 -15.24 -2.31
CA SER A 69 -32.11 -14.89 -1.76
C SER A 69 -32.03 -13.41 -1.36
N GLY A 70 -32.76 -12.57 -2.11
CA GLY A 70 -32.70 -11.10 -2.16
C GLY A 70 -32.09 -10.39 -0.95
N GLN A 71 -31.21 -9.42 -1.23
CA GLN A 71 -30.81 -8.37 -0.29
C GLN A 71 -32.02 -7.94 0.52
N GLN A 72 -32.08 -8.35 1.79
CA GLN A 72 -33.19 -8.05 2.67
C GLN A 72 -33.03 -6.60 3.11
N LYS A 73 -33.52 -5.68 2.27
CA LYS A 73 -33.57 -4.25 2.57
C LYS A 73 -34.65 -4.05 3.61
N THR A 74 -34.23 -3.65 4.81
CA THR A 74 -35.15 -3.27 5.87
C THR A 74 -35.23 -1.74 5.90
N PHE A 75 -36.45 -1.22 5.96
CA PHE A 75 -36.71 0.21 6.02
C PHE A 75 -37.01 0.57 7.46
N TYR A 76 -36.40 1.65 7.93
CA TYR A 76 -36.64 2.22 9.24
C TYR A 76 -37.12 3.66 9.09
N GLU A 77 -38.08 4.01 9.92
CA GLU A 77 -38.60 5.37 10.00
C GLU A 77 -37.62 6.29 10.77
N ASN A 78 -37.72 7.60 10.55
CA ASN A 78 -36.80 8.57 11.17
C ASN A 78 -36.76 8.49 12.71
N TYR A 79 -37.87 8.13 13.36
CA TYR A 79 -37.93 8.01 14.82
C TYR A 79 -37.31 6.72 15.37
N GLU A 80 -37.07 5.71 14.53
CA GLU A 80 -36.49 4.42 14.94
C GLU A 80 -34.96 4.47 14.98
N ILE A 81 -34.34 5.51 14.41
CA ILE A 81 -32.88 5.64 14.32
C ILE A 81 -32.40 6.96 14.92
N ALA A 82 -31.49 6.85 15.88
CA ALA A 82 -30.68 7.97 16.33
C ALA A 82 -29.40 8.05 15.49
N HIS A 83 -29.29 9.10 14.68
CA HIS A 83 -28.08 9.43 13.91
C HIS A 83 -27.24 10.47 14.65
N PHE A 84 -26.04 10.07 15.06
CA PHE A 84 -25.04 10.98 15.61
C PHE A 84 -24.01 11.31 14.53
N ARG A 85 -23.76 12.60 14.32
CA ARG A 85 -22.83 13.11 13.31
C ARG A 85 -21.86 14.13 13.88
N LEU A 86 -20.63 14.14 13.38
CA LEU A 86 -19.64 15.18 13.64
C LEU A 86 -19.77 16.32 12.61
N LEU A 87 -20.14 17.52 13.08
CA LEU A 87 -20.47 18.70 12.28
C LEU A 87 -19.25 19.51 11.79
N SER A 88 -18.16 18.84 11.44
CA SER A 88 -16.91 19.53 11.14
C SER A 88 -16.88 20.19 9.74
N ASP A 89 -17.72 19.75 8.80
CA ASP A 89 -17.69 20.17 7.39
C ASP A 89 -19.11 20.18 6.80
N THR A 90 -19.53 21.29 6.17
CA THR A 90 -20.87 21.46 5.59
C THR A 90 -21.00 20.81 4.21
N ASN A 91 -19.92 20.33 3.60
CA ASN A 91 -19.99 19.69 2.28
C ASN A 91 -20.53 18.26 2.33
N PHE A 92 -20.53 17.64 3.51
CA PHE A 92 -20.95 16.24 3.69
C PHE A 92 -22.37 16.06 4.22
N LEU A 93 -23.19 17.12 4.29
CA LEU A 93 -24.62 16.97 4.64
C LEU A 93 -25.25 15.92 3.71
N PRO A 94 -25.96 14.90 4.21
CA PRO A 94 -26.50 14.68 5.56
C PRO A 94 -25.58 13.97 6.58
N TYR A 95 -24.39 13.50 6.18
CA TYR A 95 -23.42 12.74 6.97
C TYR A 95 -22.36 13.59 7.67
N GLY A 96 -21.60 12.97 8.57
CA GLY A 96 -20.49 13.54 9.32
C GLY A 96 -19.13 13.19 8.72
N LYS A 97 -18.10 13.94 9.12
CA LYS A 97 -16.72 13.70 8.69
C LYS A 97 -15.89 13.11 9.82
N SER A 98 -15.12 12.07 9.51
CA SER A 98 -14.15 11.48 10.45
C SER A 98 -13.10 12.52 10.89
N MET A 99 -12.73 12.49 12.18
CA MET A 99 -11.63 13.33 12.67
C MET A 99 -10.27 12.93 12.08
N ILE A 100 -10.13 11.68 11.62
CA ILE A 100 -8.89 11.12 11.08
C ILE A 100 -8.76 11.45 9.58
N GLU A 101 -9.79 12.01 8.95
CA GLU A 101 -9.78 12.26 7.51
C GLU A 101 -8.69 13.25 7.09
N SER A 102 -8.39 14.26 7.92
CA SER A 102 -7.28 15.20 7.67
C SER A 102 -5.91 14.51 7.70
N ALA A 103 -5.72 13.55 8.62
CA ALA A 103 -4.49 12.79 8.76
C ALA A 103 -4.26 11.80 7.60
N ARG A 104 -5.32 11.37 6.90
CA ARG A 104 -5.23 10.41 5.79
C ARG A 104 -4.26 10.88 4.70
N LYS A 105 -4.32 12.16 4.32
CA LYS A 105 -3.49 12.71 3.24
C LYS A 105 -2.01 12.68 3.63
N THR A 106 -1.70 13.20 4.82
CA THR A 106 -0.33 13.24 5.36
C THR A 106 0.21 11.83 5.56
N TRP A 107 -0.59 10.91 6.10
CA TRP A 107 -0.22 9.51 6.27
C TRP A 107 0.16 8.84 4.94
N LYS A 108 -0.67 9.00 3.90
CA LYS A 108 -0.37 8.45 2.57
C LYS A 108 0.91 9.02 1.98
N GLN A 109 1.17 10.31 2.18
CA GLN A 109 2.40 10.95 1.71
C GLN A 109 3.63 10.42 2.46
N LEU A 110 3.53 10.26 3.78
CA LEU A 110 4.61 9.71 4.60
C LEU A 110 4.94 8.27 4.21
N THR A 111 3.94 7.38 4.15
CA THR A 111 4.16 5.98 3.73
C THR A 111 4.77 5.90 2.34
N LEU A 112 4.34 6.75 1.40
CA LEU A 112 4.92 6.80 0.05
C LEU A 112 6.39 7.22 0.07
N MET A 113 6.77 8.18 0.91
CA MET A 113 8.17 8.62 1.05
C MET A 113 9.03 7.54 1.72
N GLU A 114 8.52 6.87 2.75
CA GLU A 114 9.19 5.73 3.40
C GLU A 114 9.44 4.59 2.42
N ASP A 115 8.43 4.22 1.62
CA ASP A 115 8.55 3.20 0.57
C ASP A 115 9.56 3.62 -0.51
N ALA A 116 9.52 4.89 -0.95
CA ALA A 116 10.44 5.41 -1.94
C ALA A 116 11.89 5.40 -1.43
N MET A 117 12.12 5.75 -0.16
CA MET A 117 13.43 5.65 0.48
C MET A 117 13.91 4.21 0.52
N MET A 118 13.04 3.26 0.89
CA MET A 118 13.40 1.86 0.94
C MET A 118 13.81 1.34 -0.45
N ILE A 119 13.02 1.65 -1.49
CA ILE A 119 13.33 1.28 -2.87
C ILE A 119 14.64 1.92 -3.32
N HIS A 120 14.83 3.20 -3.05
CA HIS A 120 16.05 3.93 -3.40
C HIS A 120 17.28 3.27 -2.75
N ARG A 121 17.19 2.89 -1.47
CA ARG A 121 18.24 2.18 -0.74
C ARG A 121 18.51 0.81 -1.34
N ILE A 122 17.49 0.00 -1.62
CA ILE A 122 17.67 -1.35 -2.21
C ILE A 122 18.31 -1.25 -3.60
N MET A 123 17.86 -0.30 -4.42
CA MET A 123 18.33 -0.16 -5.80
C MET A 123 19.75 0.39 -5.93
N ARG A 124 20.23 1.16 -4.94
CA ARG A 124 21.56 1.79 -4.94
C ARG A 124 22.56 1.21 -3.93
N ALA A 125 22.11 0.35 -3.01
CA ALA A 125 22.99 -0.44 -2.12
C ALA A 125 24.04 -1.27 -2.87
N PRO A 126 23.75 -1.86 -4.04
CA PRO A 126 24.78 -2.49 -4.84
C PRO A 126 25.55 -1.47 -5.69
N GLU A 127 26.88 -1.51 -5.62
CA GLU A 127 27.75 -0.80 -6.55
C GLU A 127 27.53 -1.33 -7.97
N ARG A 128 27.30 -0.43 -8.94
CA ARG A 128 27.26 -0.82 -10.35
C ARG A 128 28.66 -0.74 -10.92
N ARG A 129 29.12 -1.82 -11.55
CA ARG A 129 30.45 -1.89 -12.16
C ARG A 129 30.32 -1.95 -13.67
N ILE A 130 31.06 -1.09 -14.36
CA ILE A 130 31.21 -1.13 -15.81
C ILE A 130 32.58 -1.71 -16.11
N PHE A 131 32.59 -2.90 -16.70
CA PHE A 131 33.81 -3.56 -17.17
C PHE A 131 34.07 -3.15 -18.61
N LYS A 132 35.06 -2.28 -18.82
CA LYS A 132 35.54 -1.92 -20.16
C LYS A 132 36.55 -2.99 -20.56
N ILE A 133 36.21 -3.85 -21.52
CA ILE A 133 37.09 -4.92 -21.98
C ILE A 133 37.69 -4.53 -23.32
N ASP A 134 39.01 -4.49 -23.39
CA ASP A 134 39.73 -4.30 -24.65
C ASP A 134 39.64 -5.57 -25.51
N ILE A 135 39.10 -5.41 -26.71
CA ILE A 135 38.91 -6.48 -27.69
C ILE A 135 40.06 -6.57 -28.71
N GLY A 136 41.11 -5.77 -28.57
CA GLY A 136 42.33 -5.86 -29.37
C GLY A 136 42.07 -5.92 -30.87
N ASN A 137 42.73 -6.86 -31.57
CA ASN A 137 42.61 -7.06 -33.02
C ASN A 137 41.63 -8.19 -33.40
N ILE A 138 40.69 -8.56 -32.52
CA ILE A 138 39.71 -9.61 -32.82
C ILE A 138 38.80 -9.14 -33.97
N PRO A 139 38.49 -9.97 -34.98
CA PRO A 139 37.57 -9.59 -36.05
C PRO A 139 36.16 -9.32 -35.49
N PRO A 140 35.41 -8.33 -36.01
CA PRO A 140 34.09 -7.95 -35.47
C PRO A 140 33.08 -9.09 -35.34
N SER A 141 33.21 -10.13 -36.17
CA SER A 141 32.39 -11.35 -36.12
C SER A 141 32.63 -12.24 -34.89
N GLU A 142 33.82 -12.15 -34.27
CA GLU A 142 34.21 -12.99 -33.13
C GLU A 142 34.18 -12.23 -31.80
N VAL A 143 33.96 -10.91 -31.83
CA VAL A 143 33.89 -10.06 -30.63
C VAL A 143 32.78 -10.51 -29.68
N GLU A 144 31.60 -10.84 -30.20
CA GLU A 144 30.47 -11.29 -29.39
C GLU A 144 30.76 -12.64 -28.72
N ASN A 145 31.41 -13.56 -29.44
CA ASN A 145 31.78 -14.87 -28.91
C ASN A 145 32.85 -14.75 -27.81
N HIS A 146 33.87 -13.92 -28.02
CA HIS A 146 34.89 -13.64 -27.01
C HIS A 146 34.28 -12.98 -25.76
N MET A 147 33.40 -11.98 -25.94
CA MET A 147 32.69 -11.33 -24.84
C MET A 147 31.82 -12.32 -24.06
N ASN A 148 31.06 -13.17 -24.74
CA ASN A 148 30.26 -14.21 -24.11
C ASN A 148 31.13 -15.19 -23.30
N GLN A 149 32.33 -15.53 -23.78
CA GLN A 149 33.27 -16.38 -23.03
C GLN A 149 33.81 -15.68 -21.77
N VAL A 150 34.19 -14.40 -21.88
CA VAL A 150 34.70 -13.61 -20.75
C VAL A 150 33.62 -13.42 -19.69
N VAL A 151 32.41 -13.02 -20.10
CA VAL A 151 31.25 -12.87 -19.20
C VAL A 151 30.93 -14.18 -18.50
N ASN A 152 30.90 -15.31 -19.23
CA ASN A 152 30.62 -16.61 -18.64
C ASN A 152 31.71 -17.08 -17.65
N LYS A 153 32.97 -16.68 -17.86
CA LYS A 153 34.07 -16.98 -16.94
C LYS A 153 33.97 -16.18 -15.65
N MET A 154 33.62 -14.89 -15.75
CA MET A 154 33.40 -14.01 -14.58
C MET A 154 32.18 -14.44 -13.76
N LYS A 155 31.07 -14.81 -14.42
CA LYS A 155 29.85 -15.31 -13.76
C LYS A 155 30.05 -16.61 -12.98
N LYS A 156 31.06 -17.42 -13.33
CA LYS A 156 31.21 -18.80 -12.86
C LYS A 156 32.32 -19.01 -11.84
N VAL A 157 33.01 -17.98 -11.34
CA VAL A 157 34.11 -18.18 -10.37
C VAL A 157 33.56 -18.89 -9.12
N PRO A 158 33.87 -20.17 -8.88
CA PRO A 158 33.40 -20.88 -7.71
C PRO A 158 34.32 -20.53 -6.54
N PHE A 159 33.74 -20.12 -5.41
CA PHE A 159 34.49 -19.95 -4.18
C PHE A 159 34.90 -21.34 -3.66
N VAL A 160 36.19 -21.65 -3.69
CA VAL A 160 36.74 -22.90 -3.15
C VAL A 160 37.28 -22.61 -1.75
N ASP A 161 36.63 -23.19 -0.74
CA ASP A 161 37.14 -23.17 0.62
C ASP A 161 38.36 -24.10 0.73
N ASN A 162 39.54 -23.51 0.93
CA ASN A 162 40.83 -24.22 1.01
C ASN A 162 40.92 -25.21 2.18
N GLN A 163 40.03 -25.15 3.17
CA GLN A 163 40.09 -26.03 4.35
C GLN A 163 39.21 -27.29 4.20
N THR A 164 38.06 -27.19 3.53
CA THR A 164 37.09 -28.29 3.44
C THR A 164 37.03 -28.94 2.07
N GLY A 165 37.59 -28.31 1.02
CA GLY A 165 37.61 -28.85 -0.34
C GLY A 165 36.23 -29.08 -0.96
N GLN A 166 35.16 -28.62 -0.30
CA GLN A 166 33.79 -28.77 -0.77
C GLN A 166 33.46 -27.62 -1.73
N TYR A 167 33.03 -28.00 -2.94
CA TYR A 167 32.45 -27.06 -3.90
C TYR A 167 31.15 -26.49 -3.33
N ASN A 168 31.24 -25.33 -2.69
CA ASN A 168 30.05 -24.66 -2.19
C ASN A 168 29.45 -23.82 -3.32
N LEU A 169 28.46 -24.39 -4.03
CA LEU A 169 27.60 -23.66 -4.97
C LEU A 169 26.63 -22.69 -4.24
N LYS A 170 26.77 -22.51 -2.92
CA LYS A 170 25.98 -21.53 -2.18
C LYS A 170 26.34 -20.13 -2.66
N PHE A 171 25.50 -19.66 -3.58
CA PHE A 171 25.23 -18.27 -3.89
C PHE A 171 26.50 -17.42 -4.00
N ASN A 172 27.03 -17.35 -5.22
CA ASN A 172 27.78 -16.17 -5.64
C ASN A 172 26.80 -14.97 -5.62
N MET A 173 26.60 -14.37 -4.45
CA MET A 173 25.78 -13.17 -4.26
C MET A 173 26.32 -11.99 -5.07
N GLU A 174 27.57 -12.04 -5.54
CA GLU A 174 28.11 -11.03 -6.46
C GLU A 174 27.49 -11.09 -7.86
N ASN A 175 26.87 -12.20 -8.26
CA ASN A 175 26.28 -12.37 -9.59
C ASN A 175 24.77 -12.03 -9.66
N MET A 176 24.23 -11.36 -8.64
CA MET A 176 22.82 -10.97 -8.60
C MET A 176 22.58 -9.54 -9.15
N LEU A 177 23.57 -8.94 -9.81
CA LEU A 177 23.56 -7.52 -10.16
C LEU A 177 23.94 -7.26 -11.62
N GLU A 178 23.44 -6.16 -12.16
CA GLU A 178 23.63 -5.72 -13.54
C GLU A 178 25.06 -5.17 -13.75
N ASP A 179 26.02 -6.07 -13.92
CA ASP A 179 27.33 -5.71 -14.46
C ASP A 179 27.21 -5.41 -15.95
N TYR A 180 27.67 -4.22 -16.37
CA TYR A 180 27.69 -3.83 -17.78
C TYR A 180 29.07 -4.13 -18.38
N TYR A 181 29.10 -4.86 -19.49
CA TYR A 181 30.32 -5.21 -20.22
C TYR A 181 30.35 -4.44 -21.54
N LEU A 182 31.32 -3.55 -21.71
CA LEU A 182 31.45 -2.70 -22.90
C LEU A 182 32.72 -3.07 -23.68
N PRO A 183 32.62 -3.45 -24.98
CA PRO A 183 33.78 -3.64 -25.84
C PRO A 183 34.34 -2.29 -26.25
N ILE A 184 35.62 -2.05 -25.97
CA ILE A 184 36.34 -0.88 -26.46
C ILE A 184 37.44 -1.32 -27.45
N ARG A 185 37.63 -0.54 -28.52
CA ARG A 185 38.69 -0.75 -29.52
C ARG A 185 39.49 0.55 -29.63
N GLY A 186 40.68 0.61 -29.02
CA GLY A 186 41.48 1.84 -29.03
C GLY A 186 42.67 1.78 -28.08
N GLY A 187 43.81 2.31 -28.51
CA GLY A 187 45.11 2.11 -27.88
C GLY A 187 45.28 2.75 -26.51
N GLN A 188 46.02 2.03 -25.66
CA GLN A 188 46.59 2.39 -24.35
C GLN A 188 45.68 2.49 -23.11
N SER A 189 44.35 2.48 -23.21
CA SER A 189 43.52 2.17 -22.03
C SER A 189 43.30 0.66 -21.97
N GLY A 190 43.91 0.01 -20.98
CA GLY A 190 43.69 -1.41 -20.71
C GLY A 190 42.26 -1.69 -20.22
N THR A 191 42.01 -2.93 -19.81
CA THR A 191 40.73 -3.28 -19.15
C THR A 191 40.57 -2.45 -17.87
N GLU A 192 39.60 -1.55 -17.85
CA GLU A 192 39.32 -0.67 -16.72
C GLU A 192 37.97 -1.05 -16.11
N ILE A 193 37.91 -0.99 -14.78
CA ILE A 193 36.68 -1.17 -14.02
C ILE A 193 36.26 0.21 -13.55
N ASP A 194 35.17 0.71 -14.10
CA ASP A 194 34.57 1.96 -13.68
C ASP A 194 33.45 1.64 -12.68
N THR A 195 33.66 2.00 -11.42
CA THR A 195 32.65 1.84 -10.38
C THR A 195 31.78 3.09 -10.38
N LEU A 196 30.50 2.95 -10.71
CA LEU A 196 29.55 4.01 -10.40
C LEU A 196 29.36 3.99 -8.89
N SER A 197 29.85 5.04 -8.23
CA SER A 197 29.69 5.19 -6.79
C SER A 197 28.22 5.01 -6.43
N GLY A 198 27.96 4.16 -5.45
CA GLY A 198 26.69 4.20 -4.72
C GLY A 198 26.43 5.63 -4.19
N MET A 199 25.17 5.95 -3.89
CA MET A 199 24.87 7.29 -3.38
C MET A 199 25.61 7.53 -2.06
N GLU A 200 26.23 8.70 -1.91
CA GLU A 200 26.63 9.17 -0.58
C GLU A 200 25.38 9.33 0.28
N PHE A 201 25.48 8.91 1.54
CA PHE A 201 24.38 8.93 2.49
C PHE A 201 23.98 10.38 2.81
N ASN A 202 23.07 10.95 2.03
CA ASN A 202 22.38 12.18 2.39
C ASN A 202 21.21 11.84 3.33
N GLY A 203 21.53 11.54 4.59
CA GLY A 203 20.60 11.60 5.73
C GLY A 203 19.26 10.85 5.64
N ILE A 204 18.42 11.08 6.64
CA ILE A 204 16.97 10.75 6.67
C ILE A 204 16.17 12.06 6.74
N ASP A 205 16.82 13.19 6.55
CA ASP A 205 16.34 14.54 6.87
C ASP A 205 15.01 14.88 6.16
N ASP A 206 14.74 14.26 5.01
CA ASP A 206 13.52 14.40 4.22
C ASP A 206 12.28 13.74 4.87
N ILE A 207 12.49 12.77 5.78
CA ILE A 207 11.45 11.96 6.44
C ILE A 207 11.43 12.22 7.96
N GLU A 208 12.39 12.96 8.51
CA GLU A 208 12.43 13.28 9.93
C GLU A 208 11.26 14.22 10.31
N TYR A 209 10.48 13.82 11.32
CA TYR A 209 9.22 14.45 11.77
C TYR A 209 9.33 15.10 13.14
#